data_AF-A0A4P9W4M3-F1
#
_entry.id   AF-A0A4P9W4M3-F1
#
_cell.length_a   1.000
_cell.length_b   1.000
_cell.length_c   1.000
_cell.angle_alpha   90.00
_cell.angle_beta   90.00
_cell.angle_gamma   90.00
#
_symmetry.space_group_name_H-M   'P 1'
#
loop_
_entity.id
_entity.type
_entity.pdbx_description
1 polymer ?
#
loop_
_entity_poly.entity_id
_entity_poly.type
_entity_poly.pdbx_seq_one_letter_code
_entity_poly.pdbx_strand_id
1 'polypeptide(L)'
;QFRRANLSLFNNEWSNVHDFSCPTSAVNWVALCVTVGRVNPELMAEHYRSPPEEVVQAVELDAKYGAGMLPPSLGSAGRIFGETCVLLSFEPENETAKALTAVVDKALVIQAKKVKTLTSELRAFFDAAGSPWKQVAERKGAFIAIEMNGTDILTILEPILVNPTTLEPRLIRMSPSVGAAVGEVYTIFGETIAERKPASGWGEDDR
;
A
#
# COMPACT_ATOMS: atom_id res chain seq x y z
N GLN A 1 -14.76 -12.32 5.75
CA GLN A 1 -15.68 -12.04 4.62
C GLN A 1 -14.93 -11.93 3.29
N PHE A 2 -13.87 -11.11 3.18
CA PHE A 2 -12.98 -11.03 2.00
C PHE A 2 -12.62 -12.38 1.35
N ARG A 3 -12.08 -13.33 2.15
CA ARG A 3 -11.74 -14.68 1.66
C ARG A 3 -12.94 -15.41 1.04
N ARG A 4 -14.13 -15.32 1.66
CA ARG A 4 -15.36 -15.96 1.17
C ARG A 4 -15.85 -15.29 -0.13
N ALA A 5 -15.61 -13.99 -0.28
CA ALA A 5 -15.92 -13.23 -1.49
C ALA A 5 -14.83 -13.33 -2.57
N ASN A 6 -13.76 -14.10 -2.33
CA ASN A 6 -12.58 -14.19 -3.21
C ASN A 6 -11.94 -12.82 -3.52
N LEU A 7 -11.99 -11.89 -2.56
CA LEU A 7 -11.36 -10.58 -2.64
C LEU A 7 -10.04 -10.60 -1.86
N SER A 8 -8.97 -10.15 -2.52
CA SER A 8 -7.67 -9.90 -1.89
C SER A 8 -7.77 -8.64 -1.04
N LEU A 9 -7.14 -8.64 0.14
CA LEU A 9 -7.00 -7.42 0.93
C LEU A 9 -6.16 -6.37 0.17
N PHE A 10 -5.20 -6.83 -0.62
CA PHE A 10 -4.18 -5.97 -1.24
C PHE A 10 -4.51 -5.55 -2.67
N ASN A 11 -5.66 -5.92 -3.25
CA ASN A 11 -6.02 -5.46 -4.60
C ASN A 11 -7.05 -4.33 -4.50
N ASN A 12 -6.58 -3.10 -4.35
CA ASN A 12 -7.44 -1.94 -4.21
C ASN A 12 -6.91 -0.73 -5.00
N GLU A 13 -7.57 -0.40 -6.11
CA GLU A 13 -7.25 0.71 -7.01
C GLU A 13 -8.29 1.84 -6.92
N TRP A 14 -8.73 2.15 -5.69
CA TRP A 14 -9.84 3.08 -5.42
C TRP A 14 -9.68 4.49 -6.02
N SER A 15 -8.46 4.93 -6.28
CA SER A 15 -8.14 6.28 -6.76
C SER A 15 -7.84 6.35 -8.27
N ASN A 16 -7.87 5.22 -8.99
CA ASN A 16 -7.59 5.14 -10.42
C ASN A 16 -8.91 5.20 -11.22
N VAL A 17 -9.58 6.35 -11.16
CA VAL A 17 -10.91 6.53 -11.77
C VAL A 17 -10.77 6.87 -13.24
N HIS A 18 -11.37 6.05 -14.10
CA HIS A 18 -11.50 6.34 -15.53
C HIS A 18 -12.79 7.11 -15.81
N ASP A 19 -12.66 8.30 -16.39
CA ASP A 19 -13.80 9.12 -16.82
C ASP A 19 -14.00 8.99 -18.35
N PHE A 20 -15.03 8.22 -18.74
CA PHE A 20 -15.40 8.01 -20.14
C PHE A 20 -16.00 9.24 -20.82
N SER A 21 -16.36 10.28 -20.06
CA SER A 21 -17.15 11.43 -20.53
C SER A 21 -16.38 12.74 -20.57
N CYS A 22 -15.10 12.71 -20.21
CA CYS A 22 -14.27 13.90 -19.96
C CYS A 22 -14.31 14.89 -21.14
N PRO A 23 -14.96 16.06 -20.98
CA PRO A 23 -14.76 17.18 -21.89
C PRO A 23 -13.31 17.64 -21.75
N THR A 24 -12.68 18.07 -22.83
CA THR A 24 -11.23 18.34 -22.97
C THR A 24 -10.59 19.31 -21.96
N SER A 25 -11.31 19.84 -20.98
CA SER A 25 -10.82 20.79 -19.97
C SER A 25 -11.40 20.67 -18.56
N ALA A 26 -12.28 19.71 -18.24
CA ALA A 26 -12.93 19.61 -16.92
C ALA A 26 -12.67 18.26 -16.22
N VAL A 27 -12.34 18.30 -14.93
CA VAL A 27 -12.19 17.10 -14.08
C VAL A 27 -13.51 16.87 -13.34
N ASN A 28 -14.18 15.75 -13.60
CA ASN A 28 -15.50 15.44 -13.01
C ASN A 28 -15.42 14.70 -11.66
N TRP A 29 -14.23 14.35 -11.19
CA TRP A 29 -14.05 13.60 -9.96
C TRP A 29 -12.84 14.11 -9.18
N VAL A 30 -12.95 14.07 -7.86
CA VAL A 30 -11.85 14.35 -6.95
C VAL A 30 -11.84 13.31 -5.85
N ALA A 31 -10.65 12.91 -5.42
CA ALA A 31 -10.54 12.08 -4.23
C ALA A 31 -10.97 12.90 -3.01
N LEU A 32 -11.75 12.30 -2.11
CA LEU A 32 -12.05 12.91 -0.82
C LEU A 32 -10.72 13.11 -0.07
N CYS A 33 -10.51 14.30 0.47
CA CYS A 33 -9.22 14.70 1.03
C CYS A 33 -8.83 13.78 2.19
N VAL A 34 -7.81 12.96 1.96
CA VAL A 34 -7.15 12.16 2.99
C VAL A 34 -5.95 12.98 3.45
N THR A 35 -6.12 13.85 4.45
CA THR A 35 -4.99 14.59 5.00
C THR A 35 -4.06 13.56 5.66
N VAL A 36 -2.99 13.20 4.95
CA VAL A 36 -1.88 12.35 5.42
C VAL A 36 -2.34 10.98 5.94
N GLY A 37 -2.94 10.16 5.06
CA GLY A 37 -3.34 8.78 5.38
C GLY A 37 -4.50 8.67 6.37
N ARG A 38 -4.73 9.67 7.23
CA ARG A 38 -5.80 9.69 8.21
C ARG A 38 -7.07 10.13 7.53
N VAL A 39 -8.00 9.21 7.36
CA VAL A 39 -9.38 9.61 7.08
C VAL A 39 -9.85 10.38 8.31
N ASN A 40 -10.24 11.65 8.14
CA ASN A 40 -10.81 12.43 9.23
C ASN A 40 -12.07 11.68 9.75
N PRO A 41 -12.10 11.24 11.03
CA PRO A 41 -13.26 10.54 11.58
C PRO A 41 -14.55 11.36 11.46
N GLU A 42 -14.44 12.69 11.48
CA GLU A 42 -15.56 13.61 11.30
C GLU A 42 -16.10 13.52 9.86
N LEU A 43 -15.23 13.51 8.84
CA LEU A 43 -15.64 13.28 7.44
C LEU A 43 -16.31 11.91 7.27
N MET A 44 -15.82 10.88 7.96
CA MET A 44 -16.47 9.55 7.91
C MET A 44 -17.87 9.60 8.52
N ALA A 45 -18.05 10.30 9.64
CA ALA A 45 -19.35 10.42 10.29
C ALA A 45 -20.33 11.30 9.50
N GLU A 46 -19.83 12.29 8.76
CA GLU A 46 -20.63 13.12 7.85
C GLU A 46 -21.15 12.34 6.63
N HIS A 47 -20.30 11.46 6.06
CA HIS A 47 -20.65 10.71 4.86
C HIS A 47 -21.29 9.35 5.14
N TYR A 48 -20.98 8.72 6.27
CA TYR A 48 -21.46 7.40 6.64
C TYR A 48 -22.13 7.43 8.01
N ARG A 49 -23.41 7.03 8.05
CA ARG A 49 -24.11 6.83 9.32
C ARG A 49 -23.54 5.63 10.05
N SER A 50 -23.34 5.76 11.35
CA SER A 50 -23.02 4.63 12.21
C SER A 50 -24.08 3.54 12.09
N PRO A 51 -23.70 2.24 12.11
CA PRO A 51 -24.66 1.15 12.16
C PRO A 51 -25.58 1.25 13.40
N PRO A 52 -26.77 0.62 13.37
CA PRO A 52 -27.64 0.53 14.55
C PRO A 52 -26.91 -0.07 15.76
N GLU A 53 -27.24 0.38 16.96
CA GLU A 53 -26.54 -0.03 18.19
C GLU A 53 -26.56 -1.55 18.42
N GLU A 54 -27.66 -2.23 18.05
CA GLU A 54 -27.75 -3.69 18.14
C GLU A 54 -26.70 -4.40 17.27
N VAL A 55 -26.32 -3.80 16.13
CA VAL A 55 -25.28 -4.31 15.23
C VAL A 55 -23.89 -4.04 15.81
N VAL A 56 -23.68 -2.86 16.40
CA VAL A 56 -22.40 -2.51 17.05
C VAL A 56 -22.16 -3.38 18.29
N GLN A 57 -23.20 -3.75 19.02
CA GLN A 57 -23.10 -4.65 20.17
C GLN A 57 -22.85 -6.12 19.75
N ALA A 58 -23.32 -6.51 18.57
CA ALA A 58 -23.13 -7.86 18.03
C ALA A 58 -21.81 -8.03 17.25
N VAL A 59 -21.21 -6.93 16.79
CA VAL A 59 -19.99 -6.91 15.98
C VAL A 59 -19.06 -5.84 16.54
N GLU A 60 -17.90 -6.26 17.06
CA GLU A 60 -16.85 -5.33 17.44
C GLU A 60 -16.38 -4.54 16.20
N LEU A 61 -16.84 -3.30 16.09
CA LEU A 61 -16.46 -2.36 15.04
C LEU A 61 -15.39 -1.41 15.58
N ASP A 62 -14.21 -1.44 14.97
CA ASP A 62 -13.17 -0.43 15.21
C ASP A 62 -12.94 0.38 13.93
N ALA A 63 -13.44 1.62 13.92
CA ALA A 63 -13.27 2.57 12.83
C ALA A 63 -12.07 3.51 13.06
N LYS A 64 -11.23 3.26 14.08
CA LYS A 64 -10.03 4.07 14.32
C LYS A 64 -9.03 3.90 13.18
N TYR A 65 -8.31 4.97 12.88
CA TYR A 65 -7.23 4.94 11.90
C TYR A 65 -6.19 3.87 12.27
N GLY A 66 -5.88 2.98 11.34
CA GLY A 66 -4.95 1.85 11.56
C GLY A 66 -5.55 0.63 12.26
N ALA A 67 -6.82 0.68 12.71
CA ALA A 67 -7.54 -0.49 13.22
C ALA A 67 -8.16 -1.35 12.11
N GLY A 68 -8.16 -0.85 10.87
CA GLY A 68 -8.56 -1.60 9.69
C GLY A 68 -7.65 -2.80 9.42
N MET A 69 -8.17 -3.80 8.70
CA MET A 69 -7.38 -4.98 8.29
C MET A 69 -6.13 -4.63 7.47
N LEU A 70 -6.06 -3.43 6.90
CA LEU A 70 -4.88 -2.85 6.25
C LEU A 70 -4.76 -1.36 6.55
N PRO A 71 -3.53 -0.81 6.59
CA PRO A 71 -3.32 0.62 6.52
C PRO A 71 -4.00 1.23 5.27
N PRO A 72 -4.65 2.39 5.38
CA PRO A 72 -5.18 3.11 4.23
C PRO A 72 -4.07 3.42 3.22
N SER A 73 -4.34 3.16 1.94
CA SER A 73 -3.43 3.50 0.85
C SER A 73 -3.72 4.89 0.31
N LEU A 74 -2.69 5.64 -0.09
CA LEU A 74 -2.85 6.97 -0.70
C LEU A 74 -3.26 6.92 -2.18
N GLY A 75 -3.00 5.81 -2.87
CA GLY A 75 -3.28 5.68 -4.30
C GLY A 75 -2.62 6.80 -5.11
N SER A 76 -3.40 7.49 -5.93
CA SER A 76 -2.97 8.58 -6.80
C SER A 76 -2.87 9.93 -6.09
N ALA A 77 -3.22 10.03 -4.80
CA ALA A 77 -3.13 11.27 -4.01
C ALA A 77 -1.69 11.79 -3.80
N GLY A 78 -0.70 11.10 -4.37
CA GLY A 78 0.68 11.55 -4.44
C GLY A 78 1.52 11.14 -3.24
N ARG A 79 2.81 11.48 -3.32
CA ARG A 79 3.78 11.28 -2.24
C ARG A 79 3.81 12.51 -1.35
N ILE A 80 3.92 12.26 -0.06
CA ILE A 80 4.11 13.32 0.94
C ILE A 80 5.61 13.42 1.29
N PHE A 81 6.34 12.31 1.17
CA PHE A 81 7.75 12.20 1.48
C PHE A 81 8.60 11.96 0.21
N GLY A 82 9.89 12.29 0.28
CA GLY A 82 10.81 12.17 -0.86
C GLY A 82 11.22 10.73 -1.20
N GLU A 83 11.12 9.78 -0.26
CA GLU A 83 11.64 8.43 -0.45
C GLU A 83 10.54 7.40 -0.70
N THR A 84 10.89 6.34 -1.43
CA THR A 84 10.00 5.20 -1.67
C THR A 84 10.75 3.91 -1.52
N CYS A 85 10.00 2.91 -1.09
CA CYS A 85 10.44 1.54 -0.98
C CYS A 85 9.38 0.61 -1.56
N VAL A 86 9.81 -0.47 -2.19
CA VAL A 86 8.95 -1.59 -2.55
C VAL A 86 9.23 -2.76 -1.62
N LEU A 87 8.16 -3.30 -1.05
CA LEU A 87 8.15 -4.54 -0.28
C LEU A 87 7.51 -5.65 -1.11
N LEU A 88 8.17 -6.81 -1.16
CA LEU A 88 7.63 -8.03 -1.74
C LEU A 88 7.48 -9.08 -0.64
N SER A 89 6.24 -9.30 -0.20
CA SER A 89 5.91 -10.30 0.80
C SER A 89 5.48 -11.60 0.12
N PHE A 90 6.18 -12.69 0.44
CA PHE A 90 5.78 -14.05 0.07
C PHE A 90 5.01 -14.76 1.20
N GLU A 91 4.64 -14.00 2.24
CA GLU A 91 3.81 -14.45 3.34
C GLU A 91 2.33 -14.46 2.96
N PRO A 92 1.49 -15.20 3.70
CA PRO A 92 0.04 -15.07 3.60
C PRO A 92 -0.44 -13.62 3.80
N GLU A 93 -1.60 -13.27 3.23
CA GLU A 93 -2.15 -11.91 3.30
C GLU A 93 -2.36 -11.41 4.73
N ASN A 94 -2.81 -12.28 5.65
CA ASN A 94 -3.01 -11.93 7.06
C ASN A 94 -1.69 -11.62 7.78
N GLU A 95 -0.62 -12.37 7.49
CA GLU A 95 0.69 -12.12 8.10
C GLU A 95 1.32 -10.86 7.53
N THR A 96 1.17 -10.62 6.22
CA THR A 96 1.58 -9.37 5.58
C THR A 96 0.83 -8.17 6.16
N ALA A 97 -0.49 -8.29 6.35
CA ALA A 97 -1.30 -7.24 6.95
C ALA A 97 -0.86 -6.90 8.38
N LYS A 98 -0.63 -7.94 9.21
CA LYS A 98 -0.10 -7.78 10.57
C LYS A 98 1.29 -7.14 10.58
N ALA A 99 2.14 -7.47 9.60
CA ALA A 99 3.45 -6.83 9.46
C ALA A 99 3.29 -5.32 9.18
N LEU A 100 2.39 -4.95 8.28
CA LEU A 100 2.14 -3.55 7.94
C LEU A 100 1.54 -2.74 9.10
N THR A 101 0.70 -3.35 9.94
CA THR A 101 0.18 -2.66 11.14
C THR A 101 1.30 -2.23 12.11
N ALA A 102 2.45 -2.92 12.10
CA ALA A 102 3.59 -2.56 12.96
C ALA A 102 4.34 -1.29 12.49
N VAL A 103 4.05 -0.81 11.27
CA VAL A 103 4.75 0.32 10.64
C VAL A 103 3.80 1.41 10.14
N VAL A 104 2.51 1.34 10.49
CA VAL A 104 1.46 2.28 10.05
C VAL A 104 1.70 3.73 10.49
N ASP A 105 2.46 3.92 11.57
CA ASP A 105 2.86 5.21 12.12
C ASP A 105 4.20 5.73 11.57
N LYS A 106 4.91 4.91 10.78
CA LYS A 106 6.28 5.17 10.31
C LYS A 106 6.36 5.44 8.82
N ALA A 107 5.46 4.84 8.04
CA ALA A 107 5.42 5.00 6.60
C ALA A 107 3.98 4.88 6.09
N LEU A 108 3.74 5.49 4.93
CA LEU A 108 2.45 5.47 4.25
C LEU A 108 2.47 4.39 3.18
N VAL A 109 1.39 3.63 3.08
CA VAL A 109 1.17 2.75 1.93
C VAL A 109 0.67 3.60 0.78
N ILE A 110 1.33 3.51 -0.38
CA ILE A 110 0.86 4.18 -1.59
C ILE A 110 -0.10 3.27 -2.33
N GLN A 111 0.33 2.05 -2.60
CA GLN A 111 -0.47 1.04 -3.28
C GLN A 111 0.01 -0.34 -2.88
N ALA A 112 -0.84 -1.32 -3.08
CA ALA A 112 -0.46 -2.71 -2.98
C ALA A 112 -1.14 -3.49 -4.10
N LYS A 113 -0.57 -4.65 -4.43
CA LYS A 113 -1.23 -5.64 -5.26
C LYS A 113 -0.73 -7.04 -4.96
N LYS A 114 -1.65 -8.00 -5.05
CA LYS A 114 -1.35 -9.42 -5.04
C LYS A 114 -1.04 -9.88 -6.46
N VAL A 115 0.21 -10.27 -6.68
CA VAL A 115 0.65 -10.95 -7.89
C VAL A 115 0.40 -12.44 -7.74
N LYS A 116 -0.44 -13.00 -8.60
CA LYS A 116 -0.82 -14.42 -8.57
C LYS A 116 0.13 -15.31 -9.37
N THR A 117 0.80 -14.73 -10.38
CA THR A 117 1.66 -15.47 -11.32
C THR A 117 2.83 -14.59 -11.73
N LEU A 118 4.03 -15.18 -11.86
CA LEU A 118 5.20 -14.51 -12.41
C LEU A 118 5.07 -14.35 -13.93
N THR A 119 5.11 -13.11 -14.42
CA THR A 119 5.27 -12.80 -15.84
C THR A 119 6.71 -13.01 -16.28
N SER A 120 7.01 -12.92 -17.58
CA SER A 120 8.40 -12.92 -18.08
C SER A 120 9.22 -11.77 -17.50
N GLU A 121 8.64 -10.58 -17.43
CA GLU A 121 9.25 -9.39 -16.85
C GLU A 121 9.59 -9.58 -15.37
N LEU A 122 8.65 -10.13 -14.58
CA LEU A 122 8.89 -10.41 -13.17
C LEU A 122 9.93 -11.52 -12.96
N ARG A 123 10.00 -12.51 -13.86
CA ARG A 123 11.09 -13.51 -13.82
C ARG A 123 12.45 -12.84 -14.04
N ALA A 124 12.58 -12.01 -15.08
CA ALA A 124 13.81 -11.27 -15.35
C ALA A 124 14.20 -10.35 -14.18
N PHE A 125 13.22 -9.71 -13.55
CA PHE A 125 13.41 -8.94 -12.33
C PHE A 125 14.02 -9.77 -11.19
N PHE A 126 13.45 -10.96 -10.91
CA PHE A 126 13.98 -11.84 -9.87
C PHE A 126 15.31 -12.49 -10.25
N ASP A 127 15.56 -12.73 -11.55
CA ASP A 127 16.85 -13.18 -12.06
C ASP A 127 17.95 -12.15 -11.76
N ALA A 128 17.67 -10.88 -12.03
CA ALA A 128 18.58 -9.77 -11.73
C ALA A 128 18.76 -9.57 -10.21
N ALA A 129 17.71 -9.79 -9.42
CA ALA A 129 17.78 -9.72 -7.96
C ALA A 129 18.62 -10.84 -7.33
N GLY A 130 18.80 -11.97 -8.04
CA GLY A 130 19.62 -13.09 -7.60
C GLY A 130 19.05 -13.89 -6.42
N SER A 131 19.89 -14.76 -5.85
CA SER A 131 19.53 -15.52 -4.64
C SER A 131 19.59 -14.64 -3.39
N PRO A 132 18.73 -14.87 -2.38
CA PRO A 132 17.76 -15.96 -2.28
C PRO A 132 16.43 -15.70 -3.01
N TRP A 133 16.17 -14.47 -3.44
CA TRP A 133 14.85 -14.02 -3.87
C TRP A 133 14.34 -14.68 -5.15
N LYS A 134 15.23 -14.99 -6.09
CA LYS A 134 14.91 -15.83 -7.26
C LYS A 134 14.27 -17.16 -6.85
N GLN A 135 14.91 -17.90 -5.95
CA GLN A 135 14.45 -19.21 -5.53
C GLN A 135 13.13 -19.14 -4.73
N VAL A 136 12.99 -18.09 -3.91
CA VAL A 136 11.73 -17.85 -3.18
C VAL A 136 10.60 -17.56 -4.16
N ALA A 137 10.83 -16.69 -5.14
CA ALA A 137 9.83 -16.34 -6.14
C ALA A 137 9.41 -17.54 -6.99
N GLU A 138 10.37 -18.33 -7.49
CA GLU A 138 10.08 -19.55 -8.27
C GLU A 138 9.29 -20.59 -7.45
N ARG A 139 9.63 -20.78 -6.17
CA ARG A 139 8.96 -21.74 -5.29
C ARG A 139 7.56 -21.30 -4.89
N LYS A 140 7.36 -20.01 -4.61
CA LYS A 140 6.10 -19.48 -4.09
C LYS A 140 5.13 -19.08 -5.20
N GLY A 141 5.63 -18.59 -6.34
CA GLY A 141 4.88 -18.22 -7.54
C GLY A 141 3.97 -16.98 -7.41
N ALA A 142 3.44 -16.74 -6.22
CA ALA A 142 2.61 -15.60 -5.86
C ALA A 142 3.22 -14.81 -4.70
N PHE A 143 2.99 -13.50 -4.70
CA PHE A 143 3.46 -12.58 -3.66
C PHE A 143 2.59 -11.33 -3.61
N ILE A 144 2.76 -10.54 -2.56
CA ILE A 144 2.12 -9.25 -2.36
C ILE A 144 3.19 -8.18 -2.54
N ALA A 145 3.00 -7.30 -3.50
CA ALA A 145 3.82 -6.11 -3.70
C ALA A 145 3.18 -4.92 -3.00
N ILE A 146 3.96 -4.16 -2.25
CA ILE A 146 3.51 -2.95 -1.55
C ILE A 146 4.51 -1.83 -1.86
N GLU A 147 4.02 -0.70 -2.35
CA GLU A 147 4.80 0.53 -2.41
C GLU A 147 4.56 1.35 -1.14
N MET A 148 5.64 1.76 -0.49
CA MET A 148 5.60 2.60 0.71
C MET A 148 6.36 3.90 0.51
N ASN A 149 5.90 4.96 1.16
CA ASN A 149 6.47 6.30 1.13
C ASN A 149 6.72 6.81 2.56
N GLY A 150 7.89 7.39 2.81
CA GLY A 150 8.32 7.80 4.14
C GLY A 150 9.67 8.50 4.09
N THR A 151 10.18 8.89 5.26
CA THR A 151 11.52 9.46 5.45
C THR A 151 12.42 8.40 6.08
N ASP A 152 13.69 8.32 5.65
CA ASP A 152 14.66 7.29 6.08
C ASP A 152 14.06 5.87 6.00
N ILE A 153 13.25 5.62 4.97
CA ILE A 153 12.26 4.55 4.99
C ILE A 153 12.91 3.16 5.07
N LEU A 154 14.05 2.97 4.40
CA LEU A 154 14.76 1.69 4.42
C LEU A 154 15.31 1.40 5.82
N THR A 155 15.95 2.39 6.44
CA THR A 155 16.54 2.26 7.79
C THR A 155 15.48 1.98 8.84
N ILE A 156 14.30 2.60 8.73
CA ILE A 156 13.22 2.43 9.69
C ILE A 156 12.51 1.07 9.50
N LEU A 157 12.23 0.66 8.26
CA LEU A 157 11.40 -0.51 7.99
C LEU A 157 12.17 -1.84 8.06
N GLU A 158 13.43 -1.88 7.67
CA GLU A 158 14.24 -3.12 7.63
C GLU A 158 14.22 -3.92 8.95
N PRO A 159 14.52 -3.33 10.13
CA PRO A 159 14.54 -4.08 11.39
C PRO A 159 13.16 -4.53 11.86
N ILE A 160 12.08 -3.96 11.31
CA ILE A 160 10.70 -4.29 11.72
C ILE A 160 10.09 -5.34 10.79
N LEU A 161 10.38 -5.24 9.49
CA LEU A 161 9.71 -6.02 8.45
C LEU A 161 10.55 -7.17 7.92
N VAL A 162 11.85 -6.98 7.77
CA VAL A 162 12.75 -7.95 7.11
C VAL A 162 13.55 -8.74 8.13
N ASN A 163 14.15 -8.04 9.10
CA ASN A 163 14.97 -8.60 10.16
C ASN A 163 14.29 -8.45 11.53
N PRO A 164 13.06 -8.97 11.72
CA PRO A 164 12.40 -8.86 13.01
C PRO A 164 13.25 -9.55 14.08
N THR A 165 13.24 -9.04 15.30
CA THR A 165 13.89 -9.66 16.47
C THR A 165 13.31 -11.04 16.86
N THR A 166 12.38 -11.57 16.07
CA THR A 166 11.77 -12.89 16.23
C THR A 166 12.65 -13.99 15.63
N LEU A 167 12.56 -15.20 16.19
CA LEU A 167 13.36 -16.39 15.80
C LEU A 167 13.15 -16.86 14.35
N GLU A 168 12.11 -16.36 13.66
CA GLU A 168 11.83 -16.70 12.26
C GLU A 168 11.98 -15.48 11.35
N PRO A 169 12.83 -15.55 10.31
CA PRO A 169 12.92 -14.50 9.31
C PRO A 169 11.64 -14.45 8.46
N ARG A 170 11.10 -13.25 8.26
CA ARG A 170 9.96 -13.04 7.36
C ARG A 170 10.41 -13.17 5.91
N LEU A 171 9.58 -13.76 5.05
CA LEU A 171 9.81 -13.78 3.61
C LEU A 171 9.37 -12.47 2.96
N ILE A 172 9.92 -11.35 3.44
CA ILE A 172 9.68 -10.01 2.92
C ILE A 172 11.00 -9.49 2.35
N ARG A 173 11.03 -9.25 1.04
CA ARG A 173 12.11 -8.53 0.38
C ARG A 173 11.81 -7.04 0.43
N MET A 174 12.81 -6.24 0.75
CA MET A 174 12.77 -4.79 0.63
C MET A 174 13.65 -4.34 -0.54
N SER A 175 13.29 -3.22 -1.20
CA SER A 175 14.17 -2.62 -2.21
C SER A 175 15.55 -2.34 -1.61
N PRO A 176 16.65 -2.59 -2.34
CA PRO A 176 18.01 -2.43 -1.81
C PRO A 176 18.44 -0.97 -1.68
N SER A 177 17.75 -0.04 -2.36
CA SER A 177 17.96 1.40 -2.26
C SER A 177 16.72 2.15 -2.73
N VAL A 178 16.62 3.43 -2.36
CA VAL A 178 15.54 4.33 -2.85
C VAL A 178 15.59 4.46 -4.37
N GLY A 179 16.79 4.48 -4.97
CA GLY A 179 16.97 4.51 -6.42
C GLY A 179 16.48 3.25 -7.12
N ALA A 180 16.73 2.07 -6.54
CA ALA A 180 16.22 0.81 -7.06
C ALA A 180 14.69 0.72 -6.95
N ALA A 181 14.12 1.24 -5.85
CA ALA A 181 12.68 1.26 -5.65
C ALA A 181 11.93 1.97 -6.79
N VAL A 182 12.54 2.99 -7.41
CA VAL A 182 11.94 3.70 -8.56
C VAL A 182 11.69 2.77 -9.74
N GLY A 183 12.69 1.98 -10.12
CA GLY A 183 12.55 1.00 -11.20
C GLY A 183 11.61 -0.14 -10.81
N GLU A 184 11.67 -0.58 -9.56
CA GLU A 184 10.79 -1.63 -9.02
C GLU A 184 9.32 -1.22 -9.09
N VAL A 185 8.98 0.03 -8.77
CA VAL A 185 7.61 0.53 -8.89
C VAL A 185 7.10 0.38 -10.32
N TYR A 186 7.89 0.79 -11.32
CA TYR A 186 7.51 0.66 -12.71
C TYR A 186 7.38 -0.81 -13.15
N THR A 187 8.39 -1.63 -12.89
CA THR A 187 8.38 -3.05 -13.30
C THR A 187 7.22 -3.82 -12.66
N ILE A 188 6.93 -3.53 -11.40
CA ILE A 188 5.91 -4.28 -10.67
C ILE A 188 4.54 -3.69 -10.95
N PHE A 189 4.31 -2.39 -10.77
CA PHE A 189 2.99 -1.77 -10.82
C PHE A 189 2.60 -1.23 -12.19
N GLY A 190 3.56 -1.02 -13.10
CA GLY A 190 3.30 -0.51 -14.45
C GLY A 190 3.11 1.01 -14.51
N GLU A 191 3.43 1.73 -13.44
CA GLU A 191 3.28 3.18 -13.33
C GLU A 191 4.65 3.83 -13.11
N THR A 192 4.89 5.00 -13.69
CA THR A 192 6.07 5.78 -13.33
C THR A 192 5.77 6.69 -12.15
N ILE A 193 6.78 6.89 -11.31
CA ILE A 193 6.67 7.79 -10.15
C ILE A 193 6.38 9.23 -10.58
N ALA A 194 6.93 9.65 -11.72
CA ALA A 194 6.78 10.99 -12.26
C ALA A 194 5.37 11.29 -12.78
N GLU A 195 4.57 10.26 -13.09
CA GLU A 195 3.17 10.42 -13.50
C GLU A 195 2.25 10.83 -12.33
N ARG A 196 2.71 10.73 -11.09
CA ARG A 196 1.91 11.04 -9.91
C ARG A 196 2.05 12.51 -9.52
N LYS A 197 0.92 13.20 -9.43
CA LYS A 197 0.88 14.58 -8.94
C LYS A 197 1.40 14.61 -7.49
N PRO A 198 2.35 15.50 -7.15
CA PRO A 198 2.69 15.74 -5.75
C PRO A 198 1.43 16.20 -5.01
N ALA A 199 1.34 15.90 -3.71
CA ALA A 199 0.29 16.43 -2.84
C ALA A 199 0.44 17.96 -2.58
N SER A 200 1.09 18.69 -3.50
CA SER A 200 1.34 20.13 -3.42
C SER A 200 0.03 20.89 -3.64
N GLY A 201 -0.49 21.43 -2.55
CA GLY A 201 -1.72 22.22 -2.50
C GLY A 201 -2.33 22.32 -1.11
N TRP A 202 -1.85 21.55 -0.12
CA TRP A 202 -2.54 21.39 1.16
C TRP A 202 -1.58 21.53 2.33
N GLY A 203 -1.18 22.77 2.65
CA GLY A 203 -0.27 23.03 3.76
C GLY A 203 0.15 24.47 4.05
N GLU A 204 -0.50 25.51 3.48
CA GLU A 204 -0.15 26.91 3.82
C GLU A 204 -1.25 27.76 4.45
N ASP A 205 -2.53 27.34 4.45
CA ASP A 205 -3.63 28.21 4.94
C ASP A 205 -4.15 27.90 6.35
N ASP A 206 -3.58 26.96 7.10
CA ASP A 206 -3.95 26.70 8.51
C ASP A 206 -2.76 26.87 9.46
N ARG A 207 -2.28 28.12 9.60
CA ARG A 207 -1.51 28.58 10.76
C ARG A 207 -2.10 29.84 11.37
#